data_AF-A0A1G7QXV5-F1
#
_entry.id   AF-A0A1G7QXV5-F1
#
_cell.length_a   1.000
_cell.length_b   1.000
_cell.length_c   1.000
_cell.angle_alpha   90.00
_cell.angle_beta   90.00
_cell.angle_gamma   90.00
#
_symmetry.space_group_name_H-M   'P 1'
#
loop_
_entity.id
_entity.type
_entity.pdbx_description
1 polymer ?
#
loop_
_entity_poly.entity_id
_entity_poly.type
_entity_poly.pdbx_seq_one_letter_code
_entity_poly.pdbx_strand_id
1 'polypeptide(L)'
;MQKIILMVTGLLFSLNIFAQTTNDKILGKWTNEDKTRIIEFVKSGDVYDAIIRKAEDNGIVGKKQITALKATGTTSFADGTLHIIKKGKTAKCTASLSGDTTLYIKASYGMMSKSLTWTKL
;
A
#
# COMPACT_ATOMS: atom_id res chain seq x y z
N MET A 1 -63.21 -12.85 -4.86
CA MET A 1 -62.74 -12.20 -3.62
C MET A 1 -61.45 -12.86 -3.17
N GLN A 2 -60.48 -12.01 -2.83
CA GLN A 2 -59.27 -12.23 -2.05
C GLN A 2 -58.10 -13.09 -2.61
N LYS A 3 -57.02 -12.35 -2.86
CA LYS A 3 -55.63 -12.73 -3.15
C LYS A 3 -54.99 -13.44 -1.94
N ILE A 4 -53.92 -14.23 -2.16
CA ILE A 4 -52.67 -14.38 -1.36
C ILE A 4 -51.82 -15.38 -2.16
N ILE A 5 -50.86 -14.97 -3.00
CA ILE A 5 -49.51 -14.42 -2.74
C ILE A 5 -48.52 -15.48 -2.19
N LEU A 6 -47.60 -15.85 -3.09
CA LEU A 6 -46.25 -16.41 -2.97
C LEU A 6 -45.61 -16.47 -1.56
N MET A 7 -45.00 -17.62 -1.22
CA MET A 7 -43.84 -17.66 -0.34
C MET A 7 -42.81 -18.65 -0.90
N VAL A 8 -41.89 -18.10 -1.71
CA VAL A 8 -40.65 -18.77 -2.10
C VAL A 8 -39.73 -18.73 -0.88
N THR A 9 -39.51 -19.89 -0.27
CA THR A 9 -38.53 -20.11 0.79
C THR A 9 -37.13 -19.91 0.21
N GLY A 10 -36.69 -18.64 0.21
CA GLY A 10 -35.40 -18.22 -0.29
C GLY A 10 -34.26 -18.77 0.55
N LEU A 11 -33.42 -19.55 -0.12
CA LEU A 11 -32.08 -20.02 0.24
C LEU A 11 -31.31 -19.09 1.21
N LEU A 12 -30.83 -19.69 2.29
CA LEU A 12 -29.67 -19.23 3.04
C LEU A 12 -28.43 -19.28 2.12
N PHE A 13 -27.93 -18.12 1.70
CA PHE A 13 -26.51 -17.95 1.41
C PHE A 13 -26.07 -16.61 1.99
N SER A 14 -25.50 -16.69 3.19
CA SER A 14 -24.70 -15.65 3.83
C SER A 14 -23.45 -15.40 2.99
N LEU A 15 -23.59 -14.54 1.98
CA LEU A 15 -22.44 -13.93 1.33
C LEU A 15 -21.86 -12.91 2.31
N ASN A 16 -20.87 -13.35 3.08
CA ASN A 16 -19.93 -12.47 3.75
C ASN A 16 -19.15 -11.71 2.65
N ILE A 17 -19.73 -10.62 2.14
CA ILE A 17 -19.06 -9.69 1.23
C ILE A 17 -18.05 -8.89 2.08
N PHE A 18 -16.94 -9.52 2.46
CA PHE A 18 -15.76 -8.82 2.98
C PHE A 18 -14.72 -8.77 1.87
N ALA A 19 -14.84 -7.81 0.94
CA ALA A 19 -13.71 -7.46 0.08
C ALA A 19 -13.97 -6.15 -0.69
N GLN A 20 -13.86 -5.01 -0.03
CA GLN A 20 -13.50 -3.74 -0.70
C GLN A 20 -12.66 -2.84 0.23
N THR A 21 -11.45 -3.27 0.55
CA THR A 21 -10.37 -2.33 0.92
C THR A 21 -9.48 -2.10 -0.29
N THR A 22 -10.04 -1.80 -1.46
CA THR A 22 -9.25 -1.27 -2.58
C THR A 22 -8.97 0.19 -2.27
N ASN A 23 -8.00 0.42 -1.37
CA ASN A 23 -7.55 1.76 -1.07
C ASN A 23 -6.44 2.17 -2.04
N ASP A 24 -6.87 2.59 -3.21
CA ASP A 24 -5.97 3.00 -4.27
C ASP A 24 -5.42 4.42 -4.04
N LYS A 25 -5.68 5.07 -2.89
CA LYS A 25 -5.10 6.39 -2.56
C LYS A 25 -3.57 6.35 -2.45
N ILE A 26 -3.00 5.20 -2.10
CA ILE A 26 -1.54 5.03 -2.08
C ILE A 26 -0.93 5.02 -3.49
N LEU A 27 -1.70 4.67 -4.53
CA LEU A 27 -1.20 4.55 -5.91
C LEU A 27 -0.68 5.89 -6.46
N GLY A 28 0.29 5.82 -7.35
CA GLY A 28 0.88 6.99 -7.99
C GLY A 28 2.21 7.39 -7.35
N LYS A 29 2.66 8.61 -7.65
CA LYS A 29 4.03 9.03 -7.40
C LYS A 29 4.16 9.80 -6.09
N TRP A 30 5.27 9.56 -5.41
CA TRP A 30 5.62 10.15 -4.13
C TRP A 30 7.09 10.54 -4.14
N THR A 31 7.41 11.67 -3.54
CA THR A 31 8.79 12.16 -3.38
C THR A 31 9.20 12.14 -1.92
N ASN A 32 10.48 11.85 -1.64
CA ASN A 32 11.04 12.00 -0.29
C ASN A 32 11.17 13.50 0.08
N GLU A 33 11.40 13.77 1.37
CA GLU A 33 11.57 15.12 1.93
C GLU A 33 12.59 15.96 1.14
N ASP A 34 13.72 15.38 0.76
CA ASP A 34 14.80 16.08 0.05
C ASP A 34 14.53 16.26 -1.46
N LYS A 35 13.43 15.73 -1.99
CA LYS A 35 13.07 15.75 -3.42
C LYS A 35 14.07 15.09 -4.39
N THR A 36 14.98 14.27 -3.83
CA THR A 36 16.02 13.54 -4.57
C THR A 36 15.55 12.19 -5.09
N ARG A 37 14.44 11.67 -4.59
CA ARG A 37 13.91 10.34 -4.92
C ARG A 37 12.41 10.38 -5.16
N ILE A 38 11.98 9.76 -6.25
CA ILE A 38 10.56 9.52 -6.56
C ILE A 38 10.32 8.02 -6.61
N ILE A 39 9.31 7.56 -5.89
CA ILE A 39 8.75 6.20 -6.02
C ILE A 39 7.34 6.27 -6.57
N GLU A 40 6.92 5.23 -7.29
CA GLU A 40 5.55 5.05 -7.74
C GLU A 40 4.98 3.78 -7.14
N PHE A 41 3.91 3.91 -6.37
CA PHE A 41 3.15 2.76 -5.94
C PHE A 41 2.27 2.26 -7.08
N VAL A 42 2.38 0.96 -7.35
CA VAL A 42 1.58 0.23 -8.33
C VAL A 42 0.90 -0.94 -7.65
N LYS A 43 -0.28 -1.31 -8.15
CA LYS A 43 -1.00 -2.49 -7.67
C LYS A 43 -0.42 -3.76 -8.31
N SER A 44 -0.18 -4.78 -7.51
CA SER A 44 0.29 -6.11 -7.95
C SER A 44 -0.60 -7.17 -7.30
N GLY A 45 -1.70 -7.51 -7.96
CA GLY A 45 -2.76 -8.32 -7.35
C GLY A 45 -3.43 -7.58 -6.19
N ASP A 46 -3.38 -8.17 -4.99
CA ASP A 46 -4.00 -7.63 -3.76
C ASP A 46 -3.02 -6.80 -2.90
N VAL A 47 -1.79 -6.63 -3.37
CA VAL A 47 -0.74 -5.87 -2.69
C VAL A 47 -0.25 -4.70 -3.53
N TYR A 48 0.55 -3.85 -2.90
CA TYR A 48 1.14 -2.67 -3.48
C TYR A 48 2.67 -2.78 -3.45
N ASP A 49 3.30 -2.50 -4.59
CA ASP A 49 4.74 -2.40 -4.74
C ASP A 49 5.11 -0.95 -5.06
N ALA A 50 6.29 -0.50 -4.64
CA ALA A 50 6.81 0.82 -4.99
C ALA A 50 8.04 0.71 -5.88
N ILE A 51 8.00 1.30 -7.07
CA ILE A 51 9.09 1.30 -8.05
C ILE A 51 9.82 2.64 -8.01
N ILE A 52 11.16 2.64 -8.01
CA ILE A 52 11.95 3.87 -8.06
C ILE A 52 11.84 4.47 -9.47
N ARG A 53 11.29 5.68 -9.58
CA ARG A 53 11.16 6.44 -10.84
C ARG A 53 12.22 7.52 -11.01
N LYS A 54 12.76 8.04 -9.90
CA LYS A 54 13.88 8.99 -9.89
C LYS A 54 14.74 8.72 -8.66
N ALA A 55 16.05 8.80 -8.83
CA ALA A 55 17.04 8.80 -7.76
C ALA A 55 18.30 9.51 -8.27
N GLU A 56 19.12 10.08 -7.37
CA GLU A 56 20.43 10.63 -7.73
C GLU A 56 21.37 9.55 -8.31
N ASP A 57 21.28 8.34 -7.75
CA ASP A 57 21.92 7.16 -8.31
C ASP A 57 21.00 6.53 -9.35
N ASN A 58 21.34 6.67 -10.63
CA ASN A 58 20.54 6.10 -11.72
C ASN A 58 20.56 4.56 -11.74
N GLY A 59 21.56 3.90 -11.13
CA GLY A 59 21.71 2.44 -11.12
C GLY A 59 20.65 1.69 -10.30
N ILE A 60 19.77 2.42 -9.61
CA ILE A 60 18.66 1.86 -8.84
C ILE A 60 17.29 2.27 -9.38
N VAL A 61 17.22 3.11 -10.42
CA VAL A 61 15.96 3.43 -11.10
C VAL A 61 15.37 2.14 -11.71
N GLY A 62 14.05 1.99 -11.62
CA GLY A 62 13.33 0.79 -12.05
C GLY A 62 13.32 -0.35 -11.03
N LYS A 63 14.17 -0.33 -10.00
CA LYS A 63 14.14 -1.33 -8.93
C LYS A 63 12.94 -1.09 -8.00
N LYS A 64 12.43 -2.17 -7.39
CA LYS A 64 11.38 -2.09 -6.37
C LYS A 64 11.99 -1.61 -5.04
N GLN A 65 11.55 -0.46 -4.56
CA GLN A 65 11.91 0.09 -3.25
C GLN A 65 11.11 -0.59 -2.13
N ILE A 66 9.83 -0.90 -2.39
CA ILE A 66 8.94 -1.60 -1.46
C ILE A 66 8.22 -2.72 -2.23
N THR A 67 8.00 -3.85 -1.58
CA THR A 67 7.20 -4.96 -2.11
C THR A 67 6.18 -5.48 -1.13
N ALA A 68 5.09 -6.05 -1.65
CA ALA A 68 4.08 -6.81 -0.90
C ALA A 68 3.37 -6.02 0.21
N LEU A 69 3.27 -4.70 0.08
CA LEU A 69 2.59 -3.86 1.05
C LEU A 69 1.08 -4.09 0.94
N LYS A 70 0.44 -4.54 2.02
CA LYS A 70 -0.98 -4.91 2.05
C LYS A 70 -1.81 -3.84 2.73
N ALA A 71 -2.96 -3.48 2.17
CA ALA A 71 -3.91 -2.59 2.84
C ALA A 71 -4.50 -3.28 4.08
N THR A 72 -4.46 -2.60 5.22
CA THR A 72 -5.10 -3.04 6.48
C THR A 72 -6.25 -2.12 6.90
N GLY A 73 -6.43 -1.00 6.18
CA GLY A 73 -7.52 -0.06 6.34
C GLY A 73 -7.56 0.93 5.18
N THR A 74 -8.27 2.04 5.37
CA THR A 74 -8.40 3.10 4.35
C THR A 74 -7.18 4.03 4.26
N THR A 75 -6.29 4.00 5.24
CA THR A 75 -5.10 4.88 5.26
C THR A 75 -3.90 4.16 5.84
N SER A 76 -3.98 2.84 6.01
CA SER A 76 -2.97 2.04 6.70
C SER A 76 -2.63 0.79 5.92
N PHE A 77 -1.34 0.49 5.88
CA PHE A 77 -0.77 -0.60 5.11
C PHE A 77 0.33 -1.29 5.91
N ALA A 78 0.40 -2.62 5.83
CA ALA A 78 1.33 -3.46 6.59
C ALA A 78 1.97 -4.54 5.72
N ASP A 79 2.81 -5.37 6.34
CA ASP A 79 3.45 -6.56 5.74
C ASP A 79 4.37 -6.27 4.54
N GLY A 80 4.67 -5.01 4.28
CA GLY A 80 5.58 -4.60 3.24
C GLY A 80 7.03 -4.94 3.56
N THR A 81 7.85 -5.07 2.53
CA THR A 81 9.30 -5.19 2.63
C THR A 81 9.96 -4.00 1.96
N LEU A 82 10.71 -3.21 2.72
CA LEU A 82 11.56 -2.13 2.22
C LEU A 82 12.93 -2.69 1.79
N HIS A 83 13.31 -2.45 0.54
CA HIS A 83 14.60 -2.85 -0.03
C HIS A 83 15.63 -1.72 0.16
N ILE A 84 16.57 -1.89 1.08
CA ILE A 84 17.69 -0.96 1.31
C ILE A 84 18.78 -1.26 0.28
N ILE A 85 18.52 -0.89 -0.98
CA ILE A 85 19.29 -1.35 -2.16
C ILE A 85 20.79 -1.08 -2.02
N LYS A 86 21.19 0.12 -1.58
CA LYS A 86 22.60 0.48 -1.40
C LYS A 86 23.35 -0.40 -0.40
N LYS A 87 22.63 -1.05 0.52
CA LYS A 87 23.22 -1.95 1.53
C LYS A 87 22.95 -3.42 1.24
N GLY A 88 22.22 -3.75 0.16
CA GLY A 88 21.81 -5.12 -0.15
C GLY A 88 20.98 -5.77 0.97
N LYS A 89 20.19 -4.99 1.71
CA LYS A 89 19.41 -5.47 2.88
C LYS A 89 17.92 -5.20 2.70
N THR A 90 17.11 -5.90 3.47
CA THR A 90 15.67 -5.67 3.57
C THR A 90 15.26 -5.36 5.00
N ALA A 91 14.12 -4.68 5.15
CA ALA A 91 13.48 -4.42 6.43
C ALA A 91 11.96 -4.58 6.28
N LYS A 92 11.28 -5.05 7.33
CA LYS A 92 9.81 -5.02 7.35
C LYS A 92 9.36 -3.57 7.38
N CYS A 93 8.31 -3.22 6.65
CA CYS A 93 7.76 -1.88 6.68
C CYS A 93 6.24 -1.83 6.71
N THR A 94 5.74 -0.77 7.33
CA THR A 94 4.34 -0.34 7.28
C THR A 94 4.27 1.03 6.61
N ALA A 95 3.10 1.38 6.11
CA ALA A 95 2.85 2.73 5.61
C ALA A 95 1.51 3.26 6.10
N SER A 96 1.41 4.57 6.24
CA SER A 96 0.14 5.24 6.53
C SER A 96 0.02 6.57 5.79
N LEU A 97 -1.21 6.90 5.42
CA LEU A 97 -1.56 8.17 4.78
C LEU A 97 -2.10 9.13 5.82
N SER A 98 -1.66 10.39 5.73
CA SER A 98 -2.24 11.50 6.46
C SER A 98 -2.75 12.54 5.48
N GLY A 99 -4.06 12.66 5.38
CA GLY A 99 -4.71 13.38 4.28
C GLY A 99 -4.43 12.70 2.93
N ASP A 100 -4.42 13.50 1.86
CA ASP A 100 -4.20 12.99 0.50
C ASP A 100 -2.76 13.23 -0.01
N THR A 101 -1.93 13.97 0.74
CA THR A 101 -0.61 14.42 0.30
C THR A 101 0.57 13.85 1.08
N THR A 102 0.35 13.31 2.28
CA THR A 102 1.44 12.83 3.15
C THR A 102 1.39 11.32 3.31
N LEU A 103 2.54 10.68 3.10
CA LEU A 103 2.77 9.26 3.30
C LEU A 103 3.88 9.08 4.33
N TYR A 104 3.60 8.34 5.39
CA TYR A 104 4.58 7.89 6.36
C TYR A 104 4.95 6.44 6.07
N ILE A 105 6.24 6.14 6.03
CA ILE A 105 6.76 4.78 5.88
C ILE A 105 7.61 4.48 7.10
N LYS A 106 7.24 3.47 7.88
CA LYS A 106 8.02 2.99 9.02
C LYS A 106 8.71 1.69 8.65
N ALA A 107 10.03 1.67 8.68
CA ALA A 107 10.84 0.48 8.46
C ALA A 107 11.42 -0.01 9.79
N SER A 108 11.31 -1.31 10.05
CA SER A 108 11.75 -1.97 11.27
C SER A 108 12.79 -3.04 10.95
N TYR A 109 13.92 -2.99 11.65
CA TYR A 109 14.99 -3.98 11.58
C TYR A 109 15.40 -4.37 13.01
N GLY A 110 14.94 -5.54 13.45
CA GLY A 110 15.05 -5.95 14.86
C GLY A 110 14.27 -4.99 15.77
N MET A 111 14.91 -4.51 16.84
CA MET A 111 14.30 -3.59 17.81
C MET A 111 14.35 -2.11 17.37
N MET A 112 15.06 -1.80 16.29
CA MET A 112 15.16 -0.44 15.77
C MET A 112 14.13 -0.20 14.67
N SER A 113 13.47 0.95 14.72
CA SER A 113 12.61 1.44 13.64
C SER A 113 12.99 2.84 13.20
N LYS A 114 12.84 3.12 11.91
CA LYS A 114 12.97 4.47 11.33
C LYS A 114 11.70 4.83 10.57
N SER A 115 11.26 6.07 10.71
CA SER A 115 10.16 6.63 9.94
C SER A 115 10.70 7.54 8.84
N LEU A 116 10.07 7.49 7.67
CA LEU A 116 10.37 8.31 6.50
C LEU A 116 9.07 9.00 6.07
N THR A 117 9.15 10.30 5.78
CA THR A 117 8.02 11.06 5.25
C THR A 117 8.17 11.22 3.74
N TRP A 118 7.07 11.05 3.03
CA TRP A 118 6.98 11.22 1.60
C TRP A 118 5.77 12.09 1.26
N THR A 119 5.87 12.85 0.19
CA THR A 119 4.83 13.77 -0.29
C THR A 119 4.34 13.32 -1.66
N LYS A 120 3.02 13.35 -1.86
CA LYS A 120 2.39 13.06 -3.15
C LYS A 120 2.86 14.06 -4.22
N LEU A 121 3.05 13.57 -5.45
CA LEU A 121 3.28 14.40 -6.64
C LEU A 121 2.01 14.55 -7.48
#